data_AF-A0A1F8Q181-F1
#
_entry.id   AF-A0A1F8Q181-F1
#
_cell.length_a   1.000
_cell.length_b   1.000
_cell.length_c   1.000
_cell.angle_alpha   90.00
_cell.angle_beta   90.00
_cell.angle_gamma   90.00
#
_symmetry.space_group_name_H-M   'P 1'
#
loop_
_entity.id
_entity.type
_entity.pdbx_description
1 polymer ?
#
loop_
_entity_poly.entity_id
_entity_poly.type
_entity_poly.pdbx_seq_one_letter_code
_entity_poly.pdbx_strand_id
1 'polypeptide(L)'
;MRKITFPLLALSLIIPLLIACGGESNEGRGSAKAGEKLFKEVAIGNQAGCSTCHSLEPDVILVGPSLAGVAGRAGERVADLSAEEYLNQSIVGPDAYTVEGFPASVMPLVWSSVLSEGQVNDLVAFMMTLK
;
A
#
# COMPACT_ATOMS: atom_id res chain seq x y z
N MET A 1 40.10 57.49 34.93
CA MET A 1 39.61 56.46 35.86
C MET A 1 38.09 56.55 35.81
N ARG A 2 37.26 55.59 35.36
CA ARG A 2 37.29 54.13 35.28
C ARG A 2 36.60 53.71 33.97
N LYS A 3 37.22 52.83 33.18
CA LYS A 3 36.55 52.11 32.10
C LYS A 3 35.88 50.89 32.73
N ILE A 4 34.57 50.78 32.63
CA ILE A 4 33.82 49.59 33.07
C ILE A 4 33.61 48.74 31.83
N THR A 5 34.36 47.66 31.72
CA THR A 5 34.20 46.62 30.71
C THR A 5 33.50 45.43 31.34
N PHE A 6 32.24 45.20 30.97
CA PHE A 6 31.57 43.90 31.11
C PHE A 6 31.51 43.30 29.70
N PRO A 7 32.27 42.23 29.44
CA PRO A 7 31.60 41.04 28.91
C PRO A 7 32.31 39.72 29.26
N LEU A 8 31.58 38.79 29.85
CA LEU A 8 31.81 37.35 29.64
C LEU A 8 30.43 36.69 29.74
N LEU A 9 29.75 36.47 28.62
CA LEU A 9 29.90 35.36 27.67
C LEU A 9 29.13 34.10 28.14
N ALA A 10 28.30 33.61 27.21
CA ALA A 10 27.77 32.26 27.08
C ALA A 10 26.58 31.85 27.98
N LEU A 11 25.41 32.31 27.53
CA LEU A 11 24.12 31.62 27.58
C LEU A 11 24.27 30.15 27.10
N SER A 12 24.31 29.19 28.01
CA SER A 12 24.19 27.76 27.70
C SER A 12 22.73 27.34 27.79
N LEU A 13 21.94 27.67 26.77
CA LEU A 13 20.62 27.07 26.55
C LEU A 13 20.83 25.76 25.78
N ILE A 14 21.00 24.65 26.51
CA ILE A 14 21.04 23.32 25.92
C ILE A 14 19.59 22.99 25.54
N ILE A 15 19.23 23.23 24.28
CA ILE A 15 18.00 22.74 23.67
C ILE A 15 18.21 21.24 23.43
N PRO A 16 17.49 20.34 24.13
CA PRO A 16 17.57 18.93 23.80
C PRO A 16 16.99 18.74 22.41
N LEU A 17 17.86 18.29 21.49
CA LEU A 17 17.50 17.82 20.17
C LEU A 17 16.47 16.69 20.37
N LEU A 18 15.19 16.99 20.11
CA LEU A 18 14.18 15.97 19.87
C LEU A 18 14.62 15.23 18.61
N ILE A 19 15.34 14.12 18.81
CA ILE A 19 15.50 13.07 17.83
C ILE A 19 14.09 12.50 17.62
N ALA A 20 13.36 13.11 16.68
CA ALA A 20 12.22 12.46 16.07
C ALA A 20 12.79 11.25 15.33
N CYS A 21 12.51 10.06 15.87
CA CYS A 21 12.79 8.81 15.20
C CYS A 21 12.11 8.88 13.83
N GLY A 22 12.93 8.83 12.77
CA GLY A 22 12.48 8.93 11.41
C GLY A 22 11.44 7.85 11.12
N GLY A 23 10.21 8.28 10.88
CA GLY A 23 9.37 7.55 9.95
C GLY A 23 10.02 7.75 8.59
N GLU A 24 10.75 6.74 8.11
CA GLU A 24 11.12 6.64 6.71
C GLU A 24 9.83 6.74 5.90
N SER A 25 9.58 7.92 5.33
CA SER A 25 8.61 8.10 4.27
C SER A 25 9.16 7.31 3.08
N ASN A 26 8.75 6.05 3.01
CA ASN A 26 9.00 5.14 1.89
C ASN A 26 8.09 5.59 0.74
N GLU A 27 8.36 6.80 0.22
CA GLU A 27 7.64 7.43 -0.88
C GLU A 27 7.90 6.63 -2.16
N GLY A 28 7.16 5.52 -2.30
CA GLY A 28 7.25 4.62 -3.46
C GLY A 28 6.92 3.16 -3.17
N ARG A 29 7.13 2.66 -1.94
CA ARG A 29 6.92 1.21 -1.65
C ARG A 29 5.57 0.87 -1.01
N GLY A 30 4.75 1.87 -0.68
CA GLY A 30 3.47 1.67 0.00
C GLY A 30 3.61 1.19 1.45
N SER A 31 2.56 1.38 2.24
CA SER A 31 2.42 0.92 3.62
C SER A 31 1.47 -0.27 3.67
N ALA A 32 1.99 -1.47 3.96
CA ALA A 32 1.18 -2.68 4.07
C ALA A 32 0.05 -2.54 5.12
N LYS A 33 0.29 -1.77 6.18
CA LYS A 33 -0.72 -1.49 7.22
C LYS A 33 -1.86 -0.62 6.68
N ALA A 34 -1.55 0.39 5.87
CA ALA A 34 -2.55 1.23 5.23
C ALA A 34 -3.32 0.44 4.16
N GLY A 35 -2.63 -0.41 3.40
CA GLY A 35 -3.22 -1.31 2.42
C GLY A 35 -4.17 -2.32 3.04
N GLU A 36 -3.79 -2.93 4.17
CA GLU A 36 -4.66 -3.83 4.93
C GLU A 36 -5.95 -3.12 5.36
N LYS A 37 -5.82 -1.89 5.86
CA LYS A 37 -6.98 -1.09 6.26
C LYS A 37 -7.90 -0.84 5.06
N LEU A 38 -7.34 -0.37 3.95
CA LEU A 38 -8.10 -0.08 2.72
C LEU A 38 -8.77 -1.33 2.15
N PHE A 39 -8.07 -2.46 2.13
CA PHE A 39 -8.59 -3.74 1.65
C PHE A 39 -9.85 -4.19 2.43
N LYS A 40 -9.86 -3.97 3.75
CA LYS A 40 -10.95 -4.34 4.66
C LYS A 40 -12.17 -3.42 4.59
N GLU A 41 -12.08 -2.27 3.91
CA GLU A 41 -13.25 -1.43 3.70
C GLU A 41 -14.27 -2.17 2.83
N VAL A 42 -15.54 -2.16 3.24
CA VAL A 42 -16.63 -2.82 2.49
C VAL A 42 -17.04 -2.02 1.25
N ALA A 43 -16.67 -0.74 1.18
CA ALA A 43 -16.90 0.14 0.06
C ALA A 43 -15.70 1.09 -0.12
N ILE A 44 -15.34 1.34 -1.37
CA ILE A 44 -14.31 2.31 -1.76
C ILE A 44 -14.92 3.21 -2.84
N GLY A 45 -15.17 4.47 -2.49
CA GLY A 45 -16.01 5.34 -3.31
C GLY A 45 -17.42 4.77 -3.45
N ASN A 46 -17.91 4.64 -4.69
CA ASN A 46 -19.21 4.05 -5.01
C ASN A 46 -19.12 2.56 -5.41
N GLN A 47 -17.97 1.91 -5.16
CA GLN A 47 -17.73 0.52 -5.51
C GLN A 47 -17.71 -0.37 -4.27
N ALA A 48 -18.04 -1.64 -4.45
CA ALA A 48 -17.79 -2.66 -3.43
C ALA A 48 -16.27 -2.79 -3.20
N GLY A 49 -15.86 -2.79 -1.93
CA GLY A 49 -14.44 -2.86 -1.56
C GLY A 49 -13.84 -4.25 -1.76
N CYS A 50 -12.51 -4.34 -1.74
CA CYS A 50 -11.76 -5.54 -2.10
C CYS A 50 -12.18 -6.79 -1.31
N SER A 51 -12.34 -6.64 0.01
CA SER A 51 -12.72 -7.72 0.93
C SER A 51 -14.10 -8.32 0.69
N THR A 52 -14.97 -7.64 -0.07
CA THR A 52 -16.30 -8.18 -0.42
C THR A 52 -16.22 -9.25 -1.51
N CYS A 53 -15.16 -9.22 -2.32
CA CYS A 53 -14.97 -10.12 -3.46
C CYS A 53 -13.80 -11.08 -3.26
N HIS A 54 -12.81 -10.74 -2.44
CA HIS A 54 -11.60 -11.51 -2.24
C HIS A 54 -11.44 -11.94 -0.79
N SER A 55 -11.40 -13.25 -0.56
CA SER A 55 -11.06 -13.81 0.74
C SER A 55 -9.54 -13.78 0.99
N LEU A 56 -9.16 -13.70 2.25
CA LEU A 56 -7.78 -13.93 2.71
C LEU A 56 -7.57 -15.36 3.24
N GLU A 57 -8.64 -16.15 3.35
CA GLU A 57 -8.58 -17.55 3.73
C GLU A 57 -8.22 -18.43 2.51
N PRO A 58 -7.36 -19.45 2.67
CA PRO A 58 -7.01 -20.38 1.59
C PRO A 58 -8.24 -21.01 0.95
N ASP A 59 -8.26 -21.07 -0.38
CA ASP A 59 -9.28 -21.73 -1.20
C ASP A 59 -10.74 -21.23 -1.04
N VAL A 60 -10.96 -20.16 -0.27
CA VAL A 60 -12.28 -19.55 -0.13
C VAL A 60 -12.52 -18.58 -1.29
N ILE A 61 -13.38 -18.99 -2.22
CA ILE A 61 -13.87 -18.15 -3.33
C ILE A 61 -15.12 -17.40 -2.86
N LEU A 62 -15.12 -16.08 -3.01
CA LEU A 62 -16.32 -15.25 -2.86
C LEU A 62 -16.85 -14.94 -4.26
N VAL A 63 -16.53 -13.76 -4.79
CA VAL A 63 -16.79 -13.39 -6.19
C VAL A 63 -15.52 -13.57 -7.02
N GLY A 64 -14.38 -13.17 -6.49
CA GLY A 64 -13.06 -13.37 -7.07
C GLY A 64 -12.25 -14.46 -6.35
N PRO A 65 -11.04 -14.78 -6.85
CA PRO A 65 -10.17 -15.76 -6.23
C PRO A 65 -9.73 -15.34 -4.83
N SER A 66 -9.41 -16.31 -3.98
CA SER A 66 -8.70 -16.05 -2.71
C SER A 66 -7.35 -15.37 -2.98
N LEU A 67 -6.96 -14.47 -2.08
CA LEU A 67 -5.66 -13.81 -2.06
C LEU A 67 -4.69 -14.42 -1.04
N ALA A 68 -5.09 -15.47 -0.31
CA ALA A 68 -4.17 -16.25 0.51
C ALA A 68 -3.00 -16.74 -0.34
N GLY A 69 -1.75 -16.44 0.04
CA GLY A 69 -0.56 -16.80 -0.73
C GLY A 69 -0.38 -16.10 -2.08
N VAL A 70 -1.09 -14.99 -2.34
CA VAL A 70 -1.01 -14.30 -3.64
C VAL A 70 0.40 -13.79 -3.93
N ALA A 71 1.17 -13.39 -2.92
CA ALA A 71 2.53 -12.92 -3.09
C ALA A 71 3.44 -13.96 -3.75
N GLY A 72 3.23 -15.25 -3.46
CA GLY A 72 4.02 -16.35 -4.01
C GLY A 72 3.69 -16.64 -5.48
N ARG A 73 2.43 -16.56 -5.87
CA ARG A 73 1.97 -16.93 -7.23
C ARG A 73 1.84 -15.76 -8.20
N ALA A 74 1.83 -14.51 -7.73
CA ALA A 74 1.59 -13.33 -8.56
C ALA A 74 2.60 -13.20 -9.71
N GLY A 75 3.89 -13.40 -9.42
CA GLY A 75 4.97 -13.31 -10.42
C GLY A 75 4.99 -14.47 -11.44
N GLU A 76 4.12 -15.47 -11.29
CA GLU A 76 4.02 -16.61 -12.21
C GLU A 76 2.88 -16.44 -13.21
N ARG A 77 2.05 -15.38 -13.08
CA ARG A 77 0.82 -15.20 -13.86
C ARG A 77 1.04 -14.70 -15.27
N VAL A 78 1.94 -13.73 -15.42
CA VAL A 78 2.25 -13.07 -16.68
C VAL A 78 3.76 -13.07 -16.84
N ALA A 79 4.23 -13.59 -17.97
CA ALA A 79 5.65 -13.57 -18.29
C ALA A 79 6.18 -12.12 -18.27
N ASP A 80 7.41 -11.96 -17.77
CA ASP A 80 8.12 -10.68 -17.69
C ASP A 80 7.51 -9.62 -16.74
N LEU A 81 6.50 -9.97 -15.94
CA LEU A 81 6.04 -9.13 -14.82
C LEU A 81 6.52 -9.72 -13.47
N SER A 82 7.04 -8.86 -12.61
CA SER A 82 7.21 -9.17 -11.19
C SER A 82 5.85 -9.35 -10.49
N ALA A 83 5.88 -9.91 -9.27
CA ALA A 83 4.67 -10.05 -8.46
C ALA A 83 4.01 -8.68 -8.18
N GLU A 84 4.79 -7.68 -7.82
CA GLU A 84 4.31 -6.31 -7.59
C GLU A 84 3.70 -5.69 -8.84
N GLU A 85 4.34 -5.83 -10.01
CA GLU A 85 3.83 -5.30 -11.28
C GLU A 85 2.52 -5.99 -11.68
N TYR A 86 2.43 -7.31 -11.54
CA TYR A 86 1.20 -8.05 -11.79
C TYR A 86 0.06 -7.59 -10.86
N LEU A 87 0.33 -7.42 -9.57
CA LEU A 87 -0.67 -6.97 -8.60
C LEU A 87 -1.12 -5.53 -8.87
N ASN A 88 -0.19 -4.64 -9.21
CA ASN A 88 -0.52 -3.27 -9.61
C ASN A 88 -1.42 -3.28 -10.86
N GLN A 89 -1.01 -4.00 -11.92
CA GLN A 89 -1.80 -4.15 -13.14
C GLN A 89 -3.19 -4.72 -12.85
N SER A 90 -3.30 -5.74 -12.01
CA SER A 90 -4.58 -6.36 -11.63
C SER A 90 -5.52 -5.37 -10.94
N ILE A 91 -5.00 -4.35 -10.25
CA ILE A 91 -5.83 -3.30 -9.65
C ILE A 91 -6.22 -2.25 -10.69
N VAL A 92 -5.25 -1.67 -11.42
CA VAL A 92 -5.49 -0.49 -12.27
C VAL A 92 -6.05 -0.84 -13.65
N GLY A 93 -5.89 -2.10 -14.07
CA GLY A 93 -6.46 -2.66 -15.29
C GLY A 93 -6.91 -4.12 -15.06
N PRO A 94 -8.01 -4.36 -14.32
CA PRO A 94 -8.40 -5.71 -13.90
C PRO A 94 -8.63 -6.73 -15.02
N ASP A 95 -8.97 -6.27 -16.22
CA ASP A 95 -9.18 -7.12 -17.39
C ASP A 95 -7.90 -7.33 -18.24
N ALA A 96 -6.76 -6.77 -17.84
CA ALA A 96 -5.48 -7.01 -18.52
C ALA A 96 -5.02 -8.47 -18.37
N TYR A 97 -5.38 -9.10 -17.25
CA TYR A 97 -5.22 -10.53 -17.04
C TYR A 97 -6.39 -11.04 -16.20
N THR A 98 -7.15 -12.00 -16.74
CA THR A 98 -8.23 -12.68 -16.00
C THR A 98 -7.76 -14.07 -15.60
N VAL A 99 -7.82 -14.38 -14.31
CA VAL A 99 -7.48 -15.71 -13.78
C VAL A 99 -8.46 -16.75 -14.35
N GLU A 100 -7.93 -17.89 -14.81
CA GLU A 100 -8.75 -19.00 -15.32
C GLU A 100 -9.85 -19.38 -14.32
N GLY A 101 -11.06 -19.60 -14.83
CA GLY A 101 -12.24 -19.93 -14.02
C GLY A 101 -13.02 -18.71 -13.48
N PHE A 102 -12.53 -17.48 -13.68
CA PHE A 102 -13.25 -16.26 -13.29
C PHE A 102 -13.71 -15.45 -14.53
N PRO A 103 -14.89 -14.82 -14.47
CA PRO A 103 -15.39 -13.97 -15.54
C PRO A 103 -14.63 -12.63 -15.63
N ALA A 104 -14.38 -12.18 -16.84
CA ALA A 104 -13.89 -10.81 -17.10
C ALA A 104 -14.94 -9.76 -16.73
N SER A 105 -14.49 -8.52 -16.51
CA SER A 105 -15.31 -7.33 -16.24
C SER A 105 -16.19 -7.42 -14.97
N VAL A 106 -15.87 -8.33 -14.04
CA VAL A 106 -16.52 -8.43 -12.72
C VAL A 106 -15.77 -7.61 -11.65
N MET A 107 -14.44 -7.56 -11.70
CA MET A 107 -13.69 -6.64 -10.86
C MET A 107 -13.88 -5.20 -11.37
N PRO A 108 -14.21 -4.22 -10.51
CA PRO A 108 -14.52 -2.87 -10.97
C PRO A 108 -13.38 -2.24 -11.79
N LEU A 109 -13.65 -1.82 -13.02
CA LEU A 109 -12.63 -1.25 -13.93
C LEU A 109 -12.26 0.20 -13.62
N VAL A 110 -12.87 0.79 -12.59
CA VAL A 110 -12.75 2.22 -12.27
C VAL A 110 -11.61 2.54 -11.32
N TRP A 111 -10.87 1.54 -10.83
CA TRP A 111 -9.91 1.72 -9.74
C TRP A 111 -8.82 2.75 -10.03
N SER A 112 -8.34 2.85 -11.27
CA SER A 112 -7.37 3.87 -11.70
C SER A 112 -7.89 5.31 -11.57
N SER A 113 -9.21 5.50 -11.50
CA SER A 113 -9.86 6.80 -11.27
C SER A 113 -10.34 7.02 -9.83
N VAL A 114 -10.45 5.94 -9.04
CA VAL A 114 -10.98 5.96 -7.67
C VAL A 114 -9.86 5.95 -6.63
N LEU A 115 -8.79 5.21 -6.89
CA LEU A 115 -7.64 5.08 -6.01
C LEU A 115 -6.52 6.03 -6.46
N SER A 116 -5.86 6.66 -5.50
CA SER A 116 -4.59 7.32 -5.78
C SER A 116 -3.48 6.29 -6.00
N GLU A 117 -2.40 6.70 -6.65
CA GLU A 117 -1.21 5.85 -6.82
C GLU A 117 -0.68 5.33 -5.48
N GLY A 118 -0.65 6.18 -4.45
CA GLY A 118 -0.27 5.78 -3.10
C GLY A 118 -1.16 4.68 -2.52
N GLN A 119 -2.48 4.76 -2.73
CA GLN A 119 -3.41 3.72 -2.27
C GLN A 119 -3.23 2.39 -3.02
N VAL A 120 -2.93 2.45 -4.32
CA VAL A 120 -2.59 1.24 -5.10
C VAL A 120 -1.30 0.63 -4.54
N ASN A 121 -0.27 1.44 -4.30
CA ASN A 121 1.00 0.97 -3.73
C ASN A 121 0.81 0.37 -2.33
N ASP A 122 -0.03 0.98 -1.49
CA ASP A 122 -0.40 0.45 -0.17
C ASP A 122 -1.06 -0.94 -0.29
N LEU A 123 -2.03 -1.11 -1.20
CA LEU A 123 -2.69 -2.39 -1.45
C LEU A 123 -1.72 -3.46 -1.96
N VAL A 124 -0.84 -3.11 -2.90
CA VAL A 124 0.20 -4.02 -3.39
C VAL A 124 1.12 -4.42 -2.24
N ALA A 125 1.59 -3.46 -1.44
CA ALA A 125 2.44 -3.73 -0.28
C ALA A 125 1.75 -4.68 0.71
N PHE A 126 0.45 -4.52 0.94
CA PHE A 126 -0.34 -5.44 1.76
C PHE A 126 -0.42 -6.84 1.14
N MET A 127 -0.77 -6.96 -0.14
CA MET A 127 -0.90 -8.26 -0.82
C MET A 127 0.43 -9.01 -0.87
N MET A 128 1.57 -8.30 -0.96
CA MET A 128 2.90 -8.90 -0.87
C MET A 128 3.24 -9.50 0.51
N THR A 129 2.44 -9.19 1.55
CA THR A 129 2.57 -9.87 2.86
C THR A 129 1.86 -11.23 2.91
N LEU A 130 0.99 -11.53 1.94
CA LEU A 130 0.15 -12.73 1.92
C LEU A 130 0.89 -13.89 1.23
N LYS A 131 1.55 -14.74 2.03
CA LYS A 131 2.33 -15.90 1.58
C LYS A 131 1.60 -17.22 1.78
#